data_AF-A0A371XGK8-F1
#
_entry.id   AF-A0A371XGK8-F1
#
_cell.length_a   1.000
_cell.length_b   1.000
_cell.length_c   1.000
_cell.angle_alpha   90.00
_cell.angle_beta   90.00
_cell.angle_gamma   90.00
#
_symmetry.space_group_name_H-M   'P 1'
#
loop_
_entity.id
_entity.type
_entity.pdbx_description
1 polymer ?
#
loop_
_entity_poly.entity_id
_entity_poly.type
_entity_poly.pdbx_seq_one_letter_code
_entity_poly.pdbx_strand_id
1 'polypeptide(L)'
;MDGCWASWLRSIIRPCLNVRMVCVRAWHDASNHCPSFLIAKVMKPQYEAVLKRIQKKEGDVFIVPITDTQHCYAVALNHPLFGFFDVLSDTEHSVSSIDRYDVLFAVWVMDYAVKKGRWRKLGHTEKFKGCFEGTRFFKQDTINGRLTSYCDTDGSEFPISYNEAIGLEAAAVWDPEHVEQRLRDHFAGVPNKWVEIMKLKSSPHSHS
;
A
#
# COMPACT_ATOMS: atom_id res chain seq x y z
N MET A 1 70.83 -11.54 9.25
CA MET A 1 69.60 -11.91 8.54
C MET A 1 69.09 -10.67 7.80
N ASP A 2 69.86 -10.30 6.78
CA ASP A 2 69.45 -10.12 5.39
C ASP A 2 68.11 -9.44 5.09
N GLY A 3 68.22 -8.31 4.39
CA GLY A 3 67.29 -7.93 3.31
C GLY A 3 66.65 -6.54 3.48
N CYS A 4 67.25 -5.42 3.05
CA CYS A 4 67.43 -4.94 1.67
C CYS A 4 66.23 -4.23 1.00
N TRP A 5 66.32 -2.89 0.94
CA TRP A 5 66.09 -1.95 -0.17
C TRP A 5 64.69 -1.48 -0.64
N ALA A 6 64.64 -0.14 -0.78
CA ALA A 6 63.99 0.72 -1.80
C ALA A 6 62.44 0.81 -1.77
N SER A 7 61.79 1.94 -1.45
CA SER A 7 61.90 3.34 -1.92
C SER A 7 61.43 3.58 -3.38
N TRP A 8 60.33 4.35 -3.49
CA TRP A 8 59.97 5.34 -4.52
C TRP A 8 58.99 5.04 -5.69
N LEU A 9 57.85 5.73 -5.60
CA LEU A 9 57.19 6.62 -6.58
C LEU A 9 57.01 6.17 -8.04
N ARG A 10 55.76 6.19 -8.53
CA ARG A 10 55.34 7.07 -9.64
C ARG A 10 53.83 7.10 -9.89
N SER A 11 53.34 8.33 -9.97
CA SER A 11 52.16 8.75 -10.71
C SER A 11 52.35 8.46 -12.21
N ILE A 12 51.34 7.89 -12.88
CA ILE A 12 51.21 7.85 -14.35
C ILE A 12 49.75 8.09 -14.75
N ILE A 13 49.66 8.79 -15.88
CA ILE A 13 48.56 9.44 -16.58
C ILE A 13 47.94 8.50 -17.65
N ARG A 14 46.59 8.41 -17.69
CA ARG A 14 45.65 8.18 -18.84
C ARG A 14 45.77 6.84 -19.65
N PRO A 15 44.87 6.46 -20.61
CA PRO A 15 43.76 7.21 -21.28
C PRO A 15 42.45 6.43 -21.67
N CYS A 16 41.47 7.20 -22.17
CA CYS A 16 40.50 6.93 -23.26
C CYS A 16 39.49 5.75 -23.23
N LEU A 17 38.20 6.08 -23.24
CA LEU A 17 37.17 5.51 -24.15
C LEU A 17 36.03 6.55 -24.30
N ASN A 18 35.96 7.28 -25.41
CA ASN A 18 35.31 6.93 -26.69
C ASN A 18 33.88 7.49 -26.79
N VAL A 19 33.74 8.81 -26.90
CA VAL A 19 32.51 9.44 -27.42
C VAL A 19 32.74 9.69 -28.91
N ARG A 20 32.26 8.76 -29.73
CA ARG A 20 32.29 8.88 -31.18
C ARG A 20 31.12 9.77 -31.60
N MET A 21 31.46 11.02 -31.89
CA MET A 21 30.67 11.96 -32.67
C MET A 21 30.43 11.35 -34.05
N VAL A 22 29.19 11.04 -34.40
CA VAL A 22 28.80 10.68 -35.77
C VAL A 22 28.01 11.84 -36.34
N CYS A 23 28.68 12.56 -37.26
CA CYS A 23 28.05 13.37 -38.28
C CYS A 23 27.01 12.55 -39.05
N VAL A 24 25.80 13.11 -39.24
CA VAL A 24 25.01 12.81 -40.44
C VAL A 24 24.62 14.12 -41.09
N ARG A 25 24.84 14.11 -42.41
CA ARG A 25 24.88 15.21 -43.37
C ARG A 25 23.51 15.87 -43.56
N ALA A 26 23.57 17.16 -43.88
CA ALA A 26 22.53 17.88 -44.60
C ALA A 26 22.30 17.23 -45.98
N TRP A 27 21.03 17.11 -46.38
CA TRP A 27 20.60 16.90 -47.75
C TRP A 27 19.57 18.00 -48.10
N HIS A 28 19.86 18.73 -49.18
CA HIS A 28 18.96 19.66 -49.84
C HIS A 28 18.00 18.89 -50.77
N ASP A 29 16.75 19.37 -50.78
CA ASP A 29 15.71 19.39 -51.84
C ASP A 29 15.63 18.30 -52.92
N ALA A 30 14.45 17.67 -53.02
CA ALA A 30 13.53 17.87 -54.14
C ALA A 30 12.26 16.99 -54.01
N SER A 31 11.11 17.65 -53.92
CA SER A 31 9.78 17.29 -54.47
C SER A 31 9.52 15.84 -54.92
N ASN A 32 8.57 15.17 -54.25
CA ASN A 32 7.28 14.76 -54.86
C ASN A 32 6.43 13.89 -53.90
N HIS A 33 5.19 14.33 -53.66
CA HIS A 33 4.01 13.54 -53.29
C HIS A 33 4.08 12.59 -52.08
N CYS A 34 3.48 12.98 -50.94
CA CYS A 34 2.40 12.21 -50.30
C CYS A 34 1.77 12.99 -49.12
N PRO A 35 0.43 12.98 -48.96
CA PRO A 35 -0.25 13.84 -47.99
C PRO A 35 -0.44 13.18 -46.62
N SER A 36 -0.67 14.06 -45.64
CA SER A 36 -1.54 13.87 -44.47
C SER A 36 -0.90 13.46 -43.13
N PHE A 37 -1.21 14.29 -42.13
CA PHE A 37 -1.17 14.10 -40.67
C PHE A 37 0.19 13.88 -40.00
N LEU A 38 0.89 15.00 -39.76
CA LEU A 38 1.76 15.17 -38.60
C LEU A 38 0.91 15.19 -37.31
N ILE A 39 0.80 14.05 -36.64
CA ILE A 39 0.62 14.04 -35.18
C ILE A 39 1.99 13.69 -34.61
N ALA A 40 2.62 14.68 -33.98
CA ALA A 40 3.83 14.49 -33.21
C ALA A 40 3.63 13.33 -32.24
N LYS A 41 4.36 12.23 -32.46
CA LYS A 41 4.43 11.10 -31.55
C LYS A 41 5.13 11.58 -30.30
N VAL A 42 4.37 12.05 -29.32
CA VAL A 42 4.86 12.28 -27.96
C VAL A 42 5.52 10.98 -27.52
N MET A 43 6.84 11.01 -27.37
CA MET A 43 7.62 9.92 -26.80
C MET A 43 7.12 9.70 -25.37
N LYS A 44 6.24 8.71 -25.18
CA LYS A 44 5.90 8.21 -23.85
C LYS A 44 7.18 7.65 -23.22
N PRO A 45 7.58 8.07 -22.01
CA PRO A 45 8.73 7.48 -21.33
C PRO A 45 8.46 6.00 -21.11
N GLN A 46 9.45 5.16 -21.44
CA GLN A 46 9.41 3.72 -21.24
C GLN A 46 9.47 3.40 -19.73
N TYR A 47 8.32 3.46 -19.05
CA TYR A 47 8.16 2.87 -17.72
C TYR A 47 6.88 2.02 -17.59
N GLU A 48 6.35 1.46 -18.69
CA GLU A 48 5.39 0.37 -18.55
C GLU A 48 6.11 -0.90 -18.06
N ALA A 49 6.48 -0.89 -16.78
CA ALA A 49 6.71 -2.13 -16.04
C ALA A 49 5.42 -2.92 -16.18
N VAL A 50 5.48 -4.02 -16.92
CA VAL A 50 4.42 -5.02 -17.00
C VAL A 50 3.96 -5.29 -15.57
N LEU A 51 2.77 -4.80 -15.19
CA LEU A 51 2.21 -4.99 -13.86
C LEU A 51 1.99 -6.49 -13.68
N LYS A 52 3.00 -7.19 -13.18
CA LYS A 52 2.88 -8.58 -12.76
C LYS A 52 1.76 -8.59 -11.73
N ARG A 53 0.64 -9.21 -12.07
CA ARG A 53 -0.55 -9.30 -11.22
C ARG A 53 -0.12 -9.82 -9.85
N ILE A 54 0.01 -8.92 -8.87
CA ILE A 54 0.40 -9.30 -7.51
C ILE A 54 -0.77 -10.10 -6.94
N GLN A 55 -0.55 -11.39 -6.74
CA GLN A 55 -1.47 -12.23 -6.00
C GLN A 55 -1.12 -12.08 -4.52
N LYS A 56 -1.94 -11.30 -3.81
CA LYS A 56 -1.86 -11.16 -2.34
C LYS A 56 -1.97 -12.53 -1.69
N LYS A 57 -1.05 -12.84 -0.78
CA LYS A 57 -1.15 -13.99 0.12
C LYS A 57 -1.35 -13.50 1.56
N GLU A 58 -2.10 -14.24 2.35
CA GLU A 58 -2.14 -14.03 3.80
C GLU A 58 -0.71 -14.04 4.36
N GLY A 59 -0.40 -13.12 5.26
CA GLY A 59 0.95 -12.91 5.79
C GLY A 59 1.85 -11.99 4.96
N ASP A 60 1.44 -11.57 3.76
CA ASP A 60 2.19 -10.58 2.99
C ASP A 60 2.19 -9.23 3.71
N VAL A 61 3.37 -8.64 3.89
CA VAL A 61 3.55 -7.34 4.54
C VAL A 61 3.74 -6.26 3.49
N PHE A 62 3.06 -5.14 3.66
CA PHE A 62 3.04 -4.00 2.75
C PHE A 62 3.44 -2.71 3.47
N ILE A 63 4.03 -1.79 2.72
CA ILE A 63 4.31 -0.43 3.15
C ILE A 63 3.15 0.45 2.71
N VAL A 64 2.57 1.15 3.67
CA VAL A 64 1.48 2.10 3.48
C VAL A 64 2.04 3.51 3.62
N PRO A 65 2.08 4.31 2.54
CA PRO A 65 2.60 5.67 2.62
C PRO A 65 1.65 6.55 3.45
N ILE A 66 2.22 7.31 4.40
CA ILE A 66 1.48 8.25 5.24
C ILE A 66 1.75 9.68 4.79
N THR A 67 3.03 9.99 4.57
CA THR A 67 3.54 11.24 3.99
C THR A 67 4.64 10.91 2.95
N ASP A 68 5.32 11.93 2.43
CA ASP A 68 6.45 11.73 1.49
C ASP A 68 7.66 11.07 2.16
N THR A 69 7.78 11.17 3.49
CA THR A 69 8.93 10.67 4.25
C THR A 69 8.57 9.58 5.24
N GLN A 70 7.29 9.43 5.60
CA GLN A 70 6.85 8.50 6.63
C GLN A 70 5.87 7.47 6.08
N HIS A 71 5.95 6.27 6.64
CA HIS A 71 5.08 5.15 6.32
C HIS A 71 4.69 4.36 7.56
N CYS A 72 3.63 3.59 7.38
CA CYS A 72 3.14 2.57 8.28
C CYS A 72 3.22 1.21 7.55
N TYR A 73 2.94 0.12 8.26
CA TYR A 73 2.90 -1.21 7.68
C TYR A 73 1.50 -1.81 7.76
N ALA A 74 1.18 -2.64 6.77
CA ALA A 74 -0.02 -3.47 6.78
C ALA A 74 0.35 -4.93 6.55
N VAL A 75 -0.41 -5.84 7.14
CA VAL A 75 -0.34 -7.28 6.86
C VAL A 75 -1.61 -7.72 6.15
N ALA A 76 -1.46 -8.46 5.06
CA ALA A 76 -2.58 -9.13 4.41
C ALA A 76 -3.07 -10.26 5.31
N LEU A 77 -4.36 -10.25 5.62
CA LEU A 77 -5.05 -11.30 6.34
C LEU A 77 -5.91 -12.09 5.34
N ASN A 78 -6.95 -12.78 5.83
CA ASN A 78 -7.95 -13.43 4.97
C ASN A 78 -8.56 -12.41 4.00
N HIS A 79 -8.47 -12.66 2.70
CA HIS A 79 -8.93 -11.70 1.70
C HIS A 79 -10.42 -11.37 1.89
N PRO A 80 -10.85 -10.09 1.89
CA PRO A 80 -10.10 -8.87 1.52
C PRO A 80 -9.47 -8.12 2.71
N LEU A 81 -9.44 -8.71 3.89
CA LEU A 81 -8.97 -8.12 5.14
C LEU A 81 -7.47 -7.77 5.11
N PHE A 82 -7.15 -6.64 5.76
CA PHE A 82 -5.81 -6.20 6.11
C PHE A 82 -5.79 -5.74 7.57
N GLY A 83 -4.71 -6.05 8.26
CA GLY A 83 -4.37 -5.47 9.56
C GLY A 83 -3.34 -4.36 9.39
N PHE A 84 -3.47 -3.27 10.15
CA PHE A 84 -2.56 -2.13 10.10
C PHE A 84 -1.83 -2.01 11.43
N PHE A 85 -0.51 -1.82 11.40
CA PHE A 85 0.30 -1.79 12.61
C PHE A 85 0.35 -0.40 13.24
N ASP A 86 0.37 -0.33 14.58
CA ASP A 86 0.52 0.92 15.32
C ASP A 86 1.99 1.39 15.35
N VAL A 87 2.51 1.72 14.17
CA VAL A 87 3.87 2.24 14.00
C VAL A 87 3.92 3.23 12.84
N LEU A 88 4.56 4.36 13.09
CA LEU A 88 4.93 5.35 12.09
C LEU A 88 6.47 5.41 12.05
N SER A 89 7.05 5.25 10.87
CA SER A 89 8.51 5.31 10.70
C SER A 89 8.87 6.11 9.47
N ASP A 90 10.02 6.75 9.51
CA ASP A 90 10.70 7.40 8.38
C ASP A 90 11.74 6.48 7.72
N THR A 91 11.95 5.29 8.29
CA THR A 91 12.91 4.29 7.82
C THR A 91 12.23 2.93 7.62
N GLU A 92 12.69 2.19 6.61
CA GLU A 92 12.16 0.86 6.31
C GLU A 92 12.66 -0.16 7.35
N HIS A 93 11.72 -0.81 8.02
CA HIS A 93 11.96 -1.86 9.00
C HIS A 93 11.98 -3.23 8.31
N SER A 94 12.73 -4.19 8.87
CA SER A 94 12.63 -5.57 8.40
C SER A 94 11.30 -6.19 8.82
N VAL A 95 10.79 -7.15 8.04
CA VAL A 95 9.57 -7.91 8.39
C VAL A 95 9.64 -8.51 9.79
N SER A 96 10.79 -9.07 10.19
CA SER A 96 11.00 -9.65 11.52
C SER A 96 10.89 -8.64 12.68
N SER A 97 11.14 -7.36 12.42
CA SER A 97 10.96 -6.31 13.42
C SER A 97 9.52 -5.81 13.48
N ILE A 98 8.79 -5.86 12.35
CA ILE A 98 7.37 -5.48 12.27
C ILE A 98 6.50 -6.41 13.10
N ASP A 99 6.86 -7.69 13.19
CA ASP A 99 6.17 -8.67 14.02
C ASP A 99 6.05 -8.25 15.50
N ARG A 100 6.81 -7.26 15.98
CA ARG A 100 6.75 -6.79 17.38
C ARG A 100 5.67 -5.74 17.64
N TYR A 101 5.09 -5.15 16.59
CA TYR A 101 4.07 -4.12 16.73
C TYR A 101 2.68 -4.74 16.84
N ASP A 102 1.82 -4.06 17.58
CA ASP A 102 0.41 -4.40 17.68
C ASP A 102 -0.34 -3.99 16.41
N VAL A 103 -1.37 -4.75 16.08
CA VAL A 103 -2.31 -4.40 15.01
C VAL A 103 -3.31 -3.40 15.58
N LEU A 104 -3.29 -2.18 15.06
CA LEU A 104 -4.13 -1.06 15.45
C LEU A 104 -5.61 -1.29 15.09
N PHE A 105 -5.87 -1.71 13.87
CA PHE A 105 -7.20 -2.10 13.40
C PHE A 105 -7.09 -3.05 12.20
N ALA A 106 -8.19 -3.75 11.91
CA ALA A 106 -8.30 -4.59 10.73
C ALA A 106 -9.59 -4.27 9.96
N VAL A 107 -9.49 -4.00 8.65
CA VAL A 107 -10.62 -3.65 7.80
C VAL A 107 -10.48 -4.25 6.41
N TRP A 108 -11.60 -4.42 5.72
CA TRP A 108 -11.61 -4.80 4.31
C TRP A 108 -11.13 -3.63 3.46
N VAL A 109 -10.25 -3.90 2.50
CA VAL A 109 -9.69 -2.88 1.61
C VAL A 109 -9.82 -3.29 0.17
N MET A 110 -10.14 -2.31 -0.69
CA MET A 110 -10.15 -2.49 -2.13
C MET A 110 -8.80 -2.98 -2.66
N ASP A 111 -8.82 -4.01 -3.50
CA ASP A 111 -7.62 -4.69 -4.00
C ASP A 111 -6.67 -3.80 -4.81
N TYR A 112 -7.14 -2.66 -5.31
CA TYR A 112 -6.33 -1.72 -6.07
C TYR A 112 -5.26 -1.05 -5.22
N ALA A 113 -5.38 -1.10 -3.88
CA ALA A 113 -4.32 -0.73 -2.95
C ALA A 113 -3.00 -1.45 -3.30
N VAL A 114 -3.08 -2.76 -3.59
CA VAL A 114 -1.91 -3.58 -3.93
C VAL A 114 -1.76 -3.79 -5.44
N LYS A 115 -2.87 -3.97 -6.18
CA LYS A 115 -2.82 -4.29 -7.62
C LYS A 115 -2.28 -3.13 -8.46
N LYS A 116 -2.49 -1.87 -8.04
CA LYS A 116 -1.94 -0.69 -8.71
C LYS A 116 -0.58 -0.27 -8.16
N GLY A 117 0.00 -1.04 -7.23
CA GLY A 117 1.29 -0.73 -6.62
C GLY A 117 1.28 0.48 -5.67
N ARG A 118 0.10 0.96 -5.24
CA ARG A 118 -0.01 2.05 -4.26
C ARG A 118 0.66 1.66 -2.95
N TRP A 119 0.45 0.42 -2.51
CA TRP A 119 1.16 -0.19 -1.39
C TRP A 119 2.19 -1.19 -1.90
N ARG A 120 3.47 -0.92 -1.62
CA ARG A 120 4.57 -1.79 -2.01
C ARG A 120 4.67 -2.98 -1.06
N LYS A 121 4.81 -4.19 -1.61
CA LYS A 121 5.12 -5.38 -0.81
C LYS A 121 6.54 -5.29 -0.25
N LEU A 122 6.68 -5.41 1.06
CA LEU A 122 7.94 -5.47 1.80
C LEU A 122 8.45 -6.91 1.91
N GLY A 123 7.56 -7.86 2.21
CA GLY A 123 7.93 -9.25 2.41
C GLY A 123 6.76 -10.09 2.88
N HIS A 124 7.04 -11.10 3.71
CA HIS A 124 6.05 -12.09 4.15
C HIS A 124 6.39 -12.62 5.53
N THR A 125 5.37 -12.84 6.37
CA THR A 125 5.45 -13.43 7.71
C THR A 125 4.34 -14.45 7.91
N GLU A 126 4.62 -15.56 8.58
CA GLU A 126 3.60 -16.57 8.94
C GLU A 126 2.96 -16.26 10.31
N LYS A 127 3.46 -15.27 11.06
CA LYS A 127 3.03 -14.98 12.44
C LYS A 127 1.52 -14.72 12.55
N PHE A 128 0.95 -13.98 11.60
CA PHE A 128 -0.43 -13.49 11.66
C PHE A 128 -1.43 -14.41 10.97
N LYS A 129 -0.97 -15.55 10.46
CA LYS A 129 -1.80 -16.51 9.75
C LYS A 129 -2.83 -17.11 10.71
N GLY A 130 -4.11 -17.01 10.34
CA GLY A 130 -5.23 -17.47 11.16
C GLY A 130 -5.53 -16.62 12.41
N CYS A 131 -4.69 -15.63 12.78
CA CYS A 131 -4.93 -14.80 13.98
C CYS A 131 -6.21 -13.97 13.91
N PHE A 132 -6.73 -13.74 12.69
CA PHE A 132 -7.92 -12.95 12.42
C PHE A 132 -9.06 -13.79 11.84
N GLU A 133 -8.94 -15.12 11.91
CA GLU A 133 -10.03 -16.01 11.55
C GLU A 133 -11.22 -15.77 12.49
N GLY A 134 -12.42 -15.61 11.91
CA GLY A 134 -13.62 -15.28 12.67
C GLY A 134 -13.72 -13.81 13.11
N THR A 135 -12.92 -12.89 12.56
CA THR A 135 -13.13 -11.45 12.75
C THR A 135 -14.55 -11.08 12.37
N ARG A 136 -15.28 -10.44 13.30
CA ARG A 136 -16.67 -10.02 13.10
C ARG A 136 -16.75 -8.54 12.81
N PHE A 137 -17.69 -8.19 11.94
CA PHE A 137 -18.04 -6.82 11.60
C PHE A 137 -19.52 -6.62 11.84
N PHE A 138 -19.90 -5.42 12.30
CA PHE A 138 -21.31 -5.07 12.44
C PHE A 138 -21.82 -4.32 11.22
N LYS A 139 -23.11 -4.43 10.97
CA LYS A 139 -23.86 -3.62 10.02
C LYS A 139 -25.05 -3.02 10.76
N GLN A 140 -25.30 -1.74 10.52
CA GLN A 140 -26.44 -1.04 11.08
C GLN A 140 -27.33 -0.52 9.97
N ASP A 141 -28.58 -0.95 9.97
CA ASP A 141 -29.61 -0.44 9.06
C ASP A 141 -29.90 1.03 9.39
N THR A 142 -29.77 1.91 8.39
CA THR A 142 -29.93 3.36 8.59
C THR A 142 -31.37 3.81 8.79
N ILE A 143 -32.35 2.97 8.45
CA ILE A 143 -33.78 3.26 8.53
C ILE A 143 -34.35 2.82 9.89
N ASN A 144 -34.06 1.58 10.30
CA ASN A 144 -34.66 0.99 11.51
C ASN A 144 -33.64 0.75 12.65
N GLY A 145 -32.35 0.99 12.42
CA GLY A 145 -31.30 0.83 13.44
C GLY A 145 -30.94 -0.62 13.78
N ARG A 146 -31.50 -1.61 13.07
CA ARG A 146 -31.23 -3.03 13.31
C ARG A 146 -29.75 -3.34 13.09
N LEU A 147 -29.18 -4.11 14.02
CA LEU A 147 -27.81 -4.56 13.97
C LEU A 147 -27.72 -6.01 13.50
N THR A 148 -26.84 -6.24 12.54
CA THR A 148 -26.46 -7.59 12.09
C THR A 148 -24.94 -7.73 12.11
N SER A 149 -24.46 -8.95 12.30
CA SER A 149 -23.07 -9.32 12.04
C SER A 149 -23.00 -10.13 10.76
N TYR A 150 -21.93 -9.94 10.00
CA TYR A 150 -21.62 -10.76 8.83
C TYR A 150 -20.63 -11.87 9.20
N CYS A 151 -20.89 -13.08 8.74
CA CYS A 151 -19.98 -14.23 8.83
C CYS A 151 -19.25 -14.41 7.50
N ASP A 152 -17.93 -14.25 7.49
CA ASP A 152 -17.14 -14.36 6.24
C ASP A 152 -17.04 -15.80 5.72
N THR A 153 -17.21 -16.79 6.60
CA THR A 153 -17.07 -18.21 6.25
C THR A 153 -18.22 -18.73 5.39
N ASP A 154 -19.46 -18.35 5.70
CA ASP A 154 -20.67 -18.84 5.03
C ASP A 154 -21.52 -17.74 4.37
N GLY A 155 -21.09 -16.48 4.49
CA GLY A 155 -21.79 -15.32 3.94
C GLY A 155 -23.11 -15.00 4.65
N SER A 156 -23.39 -15.62 5.79
CA SER A 156 -24.62 -15.38 6.53
C SER A 156 -24.58 -14.05 7.29
N GLU A 157 -25.75 -13.41 7.40
CA GLU A 157 -25.97 -12.31 8.33
C GLU A 157 -26.86 -12.79 9.48
N PHE A 158 -26.48 -12.49 10.72
CA PHE A 158 -27.30 -12.80 11.89
C PHE A 158 -27.50 -11.57 12.78
N PRO A 159 -28.65 -11.43 13.45
CA PRO A 159 -28.88 -10.32 14.37
C PRO A 159 -27.89 -10.32 15.52
N ILE A 160 -27.44 -9.13 15.93
CA ILE A 160 -26.61 -8.94 17.13
C ILE A 160 -27.21 -7.85 18.01
N SER A 161 -26.92 -7.90 19.31
CA SER A 161 -27.26 -6.84 20.24
C SER A 161 -26.32 -5.64 20.11
N TYR A 162 -26.74 -4.50 20.67
CA TYR A 162 -25.89 -3.31 20.74
C TYR A 162 -24.58 -3.59 21.48
N ASN A 163 -24.63 -4.30 22.62
CA ASN A 163 -23.45 -4.62 23.41
C ASN A 163 -22.47 -5.53 22.68
N GLU A 164 -22.96 -6.44 21.83
CA GLU A 164 -22.11 -7.28 20.98
C GLU A 164 -21.47 -6.51 19.82
N ALA A 165 -22.11 -5.42 19.37
CA ALA A 165 -21.58 -4.56 18.32
C ALA A 165 -20.51 -3.57 18.84
N ILE A 166 -20.45 -3.31 20.15
CA ILE A 166 -19.44 -2.43 20.74
C ILE A 166 -18.04 -2.99 20.46
N GLY A 167 -17.18 -2.15 19.89
CA GLY A 167 -15.79 -2.52 19.58
C GLY A 167 -15.61 -3.31 18.28
N LEU A 168 -16.69 -3.68 17.58
CA LEU A 168 -16.60 -4.22 16.23
C LEU A 168 -16.38 -3.09 15.21
N GLU A 169 -15.65 -3.40 14.15
CA GLU A 169 -15.57 -2.53 12.98
C GLU A 169 -16.85 -2.64 12.13
N ALA A 170 -17.19 -1.58 11.41
CA ALA A 170 -18.32 -1.61 10.48
C ALA A 170 -17.99 -2.51 9.26
N ALA A 171 -18.97 -3.27 8.80
CA ALA A 171 -18.89 -4.12 7.62
C ALA A 171 -18.88 -3.27 6.33
N ALA A 172 -17.74 -2.66 6.05
CA ALA A 172 -17.52 -1.80 4.89
C ALA A 172 -16.17 -2.10 4.24
N VAL A 173 -16.12 -2.04 2.91
CA VAL A 173 -14.86 -2.11 2.16
C VAL A 173 -14.33 -0.69 1.98
N TRP A 174 -13.09 -0.46 2.39
CA TRP A 174 -12.45 0.83 2.38
C TRP A 174 -11.61 1.05 1.12
N ASP A 175 -11.65 2.27 0.60
CA ASP A 175 -10.63 2.77 -0.33
C ASP A 175 -9.29 2.97 0.42
N PRO A 176 -8.14 2.63 -0.17
CA PRO A 176 -6.84 2.81 0.46
C PRO A 176 -6.56 4.27 0.84
N GLU A 177 -7.05 5.24 0.08
CA GLU A 177 -6.94 6.67 0.42
C GLU A 177 -7.65 7.00 1.75
N HIS A 178 -8.79 6.37 2.03
CA HIS A 178 -9.52 6.55 3.28
C HIS A 178 -8.83 5.86 4.46
N VAL A 179 -8.20 4.71 4.21
CA VAL A 179 -7.35 4.01 5.20
C VAL A 179 -6.13 4.85 5.56
N GLU A 180 -5.43 5.37 4.55
CA GLU A 180 -4.26 6.24 4.76
C GLU A 180 -4.64 7.50 5.53
N GLN A 181 -5.81 8.08 5.26
CA GLN A 181 -6.32 9.20 6.05
C GLN A 181 -6.59 8.79 7.49
N ARG A 182 -7.19 7.62 7.73
CA ARG A 182 -7.43 7.09 9.08
C ARG A 182 -6.12 6.91 9.85
N LEU A 183 -5.07 6.40 9.20
CA LEU A 183 -3.73 6.27 9.80
C LEU A 183 -3.09 7.63 10.08
N ARG A 184 -3.16 8.58 9.14
CA ARG A 184 -2.69 9.96 9.37
C ARG A 184 -3.38 10.61 10.57
N ASP A 185 -4.70 10.50 10.63
CA ASP A 185 -5.50 11.09 11.70
C ASP A 185 -5.17 10.45 13.06
N HIS A 186 -5.00 9.12 13.10
CA HIS A 186 -4.56 8.38 14.29
C HIS A 186 -3.21 8.88 14.81
N PHE A 187 -2.17 8.94 13.96
CA PHE A 187 -0.85 9.39 14.40
C PHE A 187 -0.79 10.89 14.72
N ALA A 188 -1.71 11.69 14.18
CA ALA A 188 -1.89 13.09 14.54
C ALA A 188 -2.76 13.28 15.80
N GLY A 189 -3.36 12.23 16.34
CA GLY A 189 -4.25 12.30 17.50
C GLY A 189 -5.58 13.01 17.24
N VAL A 190 -6.06 13.03 16.00
CA VAL A 190 -7.31 13.70 15.60
C VAL A 190 -8.40 12.69 15.19
N PRO A 191 -9.69 13.03 15.37
CA PRO A 191 -10.78 12.15 14.93
C PRO A 191 -10.81 11.96 13.41
N ASN A 192 -11.02 10.72 12.95
CA ASN A 192 -11.18 10.43 11.53
C ASN A 192 -12.66 10.48 11.10
N LYS A 193 -12.96 11.34 10.11
CA LYS A 193 -14.34 11.54 9.63
C LYS A 193 -15.05 10.27 9.16
N TRP A 194 -14.35 9.32 8.54
CA TRP A 194 -14.96 8.11 7.99
C TRP A 194 -15.33 7.15 9.11
N VAL A 195 -14.44 7.00 10.08
CA VAL A 195 -14.73 6.26 11.32
C VAL A 195 -15.93 6.88 12.02
N GLU A 196 -15.98 8.20 12.20
CA GLU A 196 -17.12 8.87 12.86
C GLU A 196 -18.46 8.61 12.16
N ILE A 197 -18.49 8.66 10.82
CA ILE A 197 -19.73 8.39 10.05
C ILE A 197 -20.17 6.93 10.19
N MET A 198 -19.22 6.00 10.30
CA MET A 198 -19.45 4.57 10.41
C MET A 198 -19.63 4.07 11.84
N LYS A 199 -19.47 4.93 12.86
CA LYS A 199 -19.65 4.53 14.26
C LYS A 199 -21.03 3.96 14.50
N LEU A 200 -21.06 2.96 15.38
CA LEU A 200 -22.27 2.40 15.93
C LEU A 200 -23.13 3.53 16.53
N LYS A 201 -24.35 3.67 16.03
CA LYS A 201 -25.30 4.67 16.52
C LYS A 201 -26.19 4.05 17.57
N SER A 202 -26.44 4.78 18.66
CA SER A 202 -27.55 4.43 19.55
C SER A 202 -28.85 4.50 18.77
N SER A 203 -29.71 3.48 18.94
CA SER A 203 -31.04 3.53 18.31
C SER A 203 -31.83 4.70 18.90
N PRO A 204 -32.49 5.55 18.09
CA PRO A 204 -33.31 6.65 18.61
C PRO A 204 -34.53 6.19 19.42
N HIS A 205 -34.78 4.87 19.50
CA HIS A 205 -35.91 4.29 20.25
C HIS A 205 -35.51 3.69 21.61
N SER A 206 -34.29 3.88 22.11
CA SER A 206 -33.92 3.49 23.48
C SER A 206 -34.29 4.55 24.53
N HIS A 207 -35.50 5.11 24.42
CA HIS A 207 -36.16 5.83 25.50
C HIS A 207 -37.44 5.08 25.83
N SER A 208 -37.37 4.18 26.81
CA SER A 208 -38.48 3.66 27.62
C SER A 208 -37.90 2.80 28.73
#